data_AF-F6GVE7-F1
#
_entry.id   AF-F6GVE7-F1
#
_cell.length_a   1.000
_cell.length_b   1.000
_cell.length_c   1.000
_cell.angle_alpha   90.00
_cell.angle_beta   90.00
_cell.angle_gamma   90.00
#
_symmetry.space_group_name_H-M   'P 1'
#
loop_
_entity.id
_entity.type
_entity.pdbx_description
1 polymer ?
#
loop_
_entity_poly.entity_id
_entity_poly.type
_entity_poly.pdbx_seq_one_letter_code
_entity_poly.pdbx_strand_id
1 'polypeptide(L)'
;MKYLRFLRKRMNTKPSHGPIHFRAPSKILWRTIRGMIPHKTKRGAATLARLKAYEGIPPPYDKMKRMVIPDALKVLRLQAGHKYCLLGRLSLEVGWNHYDTIRELEKKRKERRLA
;
A
#
# COMPACT_ATOMS: atom_id res chain seq x y z
N MET A 1 8.04 8.48 15.63
CA MET A 1 7.58 7.91 14.34
C MET A 1 6.23 7.18 14.47
N LYS A 2 5.24 7.52 13.62
CA LYS A 2 3.85 7.01 13.73
C LYS A 2 3.73 5.49 13.53
N TYR A 3 4.39 4.93 12.52
CA TYR A 3 4.30 3.50 12.21
C TYR A 3 5.01 2.63 13.25
N LEU A 4 6.17 3.04 13.76
CA LEU A 4 6.86 2.31 14.85
C LEU A 4 5.99 2.17 16.12
N ARG A 5 5.17 3.17 16.43
CA ARG A 5 4.20 3.08 17.54
C ARG A 5 3.11 2.03 17.26
N PHE A 6 2.69 1.86 16.01
CA PHE A 6 1.76 0.79 15.63
C PHE A 6 2.39 -0.59 15.84
N LEU A 7 3.67 -0.77 15.49
CA LEU A 7 4.39 -2.04 15.67
C LEU A 7 4.52 -2.47 17.13
N ARG A 8 4.59 -1.52 18.06
CA ARG A 8 4.63 -1.81 19.50
C ARG A 8 3.32 -2.42 20.01
N LYS A 9 2.20 -2.27 19.29
CA LYS A 9 0.91 -2.85 19.67
C LYS A 9 0.89 -4.34 19.35
N ARG A 10 1.03 -5.18 20.37
CA ARG A 10 0.94 -6.65 20.28
C ARG A 10 0.06 -7.19 21.39
N MET A 11 -0.56 -8.35 21.17
CA MET A 11 -1.22 -9.09 22.26
C MET A 11 -0.14 -9.60 23.21
N ASN A 12 -0.30 -9.36 24.52
CA ASN A 12 0.72 -9.71 25.52
C ASN A 12 0.83 -11.22 25.76
N THR A 13 -0.30 -11.93 25.75
CA THR A 13 -0.38 -13.38 26.00
C THR A 13 0.15 -14.20 24.82
N LYS A 14 -0.40 -13.97 23.61
CA LYS A 14 0.02 -14.67 22.39
C LYS A 14 0.12 -13.70 21.21
N PRO A 15 1.32 -13.18 20.90
CA PRO A 15 1.50 -12.18 19.85
C PRO A 15 0.95 -12.58 18.47
N SER A 16 0.92 -13.89 18.16
CA SER A 16 0.39 -14.40 16.89
C SER A 16 -1.12 -14.21 16.71
N HIS A 17 -1.88 -14.06 17.81
CA HIS A 17 -3.33 -13.77 17.80
C HIS A 17 -3.63 -12.26 17.90
N GLY A 18 -2.59 -11.43 18.00
CA GLY A 18 -2.71 -9.98 18.10
C GLY A 18 -2.86 -9.28 16.76
N PRO A 19 -2.71 -7.93 16.76
CA PRO A 19 -2.70 -7.15 15.54
C PRO A 19 -1.57 -7.57 14.59
N ILE A 20 -1.91 -7.90 13.34
CA ILE A 20 -0.93 -8.24 12.31
C ILE A 20 -0.37 -6.95 11.69
N HIS A 21 0.95 -6.84 11.68
CA HIS A 21 1.70 -5.67 11.17
C HIS A 21 2.25 -5.93 9.77
N PHE A 22 1.41 -5.77 8.75
CA PHE A 22 1.86 -5.92 7.37
C PHE A 22 2.82 -4.81 6.94
N ARG A 23 3.98 -5.20 6.38
CA ARG A 23 5.03 -4.26 5.95
C ARG A 23 4.92 -3.83 4.49
N ALA A 24 4.25 -4.63 3.66
CA ALA A 24 4.11 -4.36 2.23
C ALA A 24 3.21 -3.13 1.98
N PRO A 25 3.58 -2.21 1.06
CA PRO A 25 2.80 -1.01 0.74
C PRO A 25 1.33 -1.30 0.39
N SER A 26 1.07 -2.34 -0.41
CA SER A 26 -0.30 -2.72 -0.82
C SER A 26 -1.15 -3.11 0.39
N LYS A 27 -0.57 -3.83 1.35
CA LYS A 27 -1.25 -4.27 2.56
C LYS A 27 -1.44 -3.13 3.56
N ILE A 28 -0.55 -2.15 3.60
CA ILE A 28 -0.75 -0.92 4.36
C ILE A 28 -1.97 -0.17 3.81
N LEU A 29 -2.05 0.01 2.49
CA LEU A 29 -3.20 0.65 1.82
C LEU A 29 -4.50 -0.15 2.04
N TRP A 30 -4.44 -1.47 1.90
CA TRP A 30 -5.58 -2.36 2.17
C TRP A 30 -6.06 -2.23 3.61
N ARG A 31 -5.14 -2.15 4.58
CA ARG A 31 -5.48 -1.97 6.00
C ARG A 31 -6.12 -0.61 6.27
N THR A 32 -5.67 0.47 5.60
CA THR A 32 -6.29 1.79 5.73
C THR A 32 -7.71 1.78 5.16
N ILE A 33 -7.93 1.20 3.98
CA ILE A 33 -9.26 1.11 3.36
C ILE A 33 -10.19 0.21 4.18
N ARG A 34 -9.69 -0.94 4.67
CA ARG A 34 -10.43 -1.81 5.59
C ARG A 34 -10.89 -1.09 6.86
N GLY A 35 -10.12 -0.12 7.34
CA GLY A 35 -10.48 0.72 8.51
C GLY A 35 -11.59 1.72 8.23
N MET A 36 -11.81 2.09 6.96
CA MET A 36 -12.87 3.01 6.53
C MET A 36 -14.20 2.30 6.21
N ILE A 37 -14.21 0.98 6.18
CA ILE A 37 -15.37 0.15 5.79
C ILE A 37 -15.82 -0.71 7.00
N PRO A 38 -17.12 -0.97 7.18
CA PRO A 38 -17.64 -1.90 8.19
C PRO A 38 -17.33 -3.37 7.81
N HIS A 39 -16.05 -3.73 7.78
CA HIS A 39 -15.51 -4.99 7.25
C HIS A 39 -15.91 -6.25 8.04
N LYS A 40 -16.51 -6.11 9.23
CA LYS A 40 -17.06 -7.23 10.00
C LYS A 40 -18.44 -7.68 9.49
N THR A 41 -19.15 -6.83 8.73
CA THR A 41 -20.45 -7.18 8.14
C THR A 41 -20.26 -7.98 6.85
N LYS A 42 -21.25 -8.80 6.47
CA LYS A 42 -21.24 -9.54 5.19
C LYS A 42 -21.07 -8.59 3.99
N ARG A 43 -21.77 -7.46 3.99
CA ARG A 43 -21.66 -6.42 2.96
C ARG A 43 -20.26 -5.82 2.91
N GLY A 44 -19.68 -5.45 4.06
CA GLY A 44 -18.33 -4.88 4.12
C GLY A 44 -17.25 -5.87 3.68
N ALA A 45 -17.39 -7.15 4.03
CA ALA A 45 -16.50 -8.21 3.57
C ALA A 45 -16.56 -8.38 2.04
N ALA A 46 -17.76 -8.40 1.45
CA ALA A 46 -17.94 -8.44 0.00
C ALA A 46 -17.32 -7.23 -0.71
N THR A 47 -17.49 -6.02 -0.17
CA THR A 47 -16.84 -4.82 -0.72
C THR A 47 -15.32 -4.93 -0.67
N LEU A 48 -14.76 -5.40 0.45
CA LEU A 48 -13.32 -5.55 0.60
C LEU A 48 -12.74 -6.61 -0.35
N ALA A 49 -13.50 -7.66 -0.67
CA ALA A 49 -13.11 -8.68 -1.63
C ALA A 49 -13.00 -8.16 -3.08
N ARG A 50 -13.71 -7.07 -3.42
CA ARG A 50 -13.60 -6.42 -4.73
C ARG A 50 -12.31 -5.61 -4.90
N LEU A 51 -11.71 -5.17 -3.79
CA LEU A 51 -10.49 -4.39 -3.81
C LEU A 51 -9.28 -5.31 -4.02
N LYS A 52 -8.52 -5.06 -5.09
CA LYS A 52 -7.21 -5.67 -5.33
C LYS A 52 -6.15 -4.57 -5.31
N ALA A 53 -5.10 -4.76 -4.52
CA ALA A 53 -3.99 -3.82 -4.39
C ALA A 53 -2.67 -4.58 -4.60
N TYR A 54 -1.76 -3.97 -5.35
CA TYR A 54 -0.48 -4.56 -5.74
C TYR A 54 0.66 -3.56 -5.58
N GLU A 55 1.87 -4.07 -5.40
CA GLU A 55 3.10 -3.31 -5.58
C GLU A 55 3.57 -3.40 -7.04
N GLY A 56 3.92 -2.25 -7.63
CA GLY A 56 4.15 -2.18 -9.07
C GLY A 56 2.88 -2.43 -9.87
N ILE A 57 3.01 -2.77 -11.15
CA ILE A 57 1.88 -3.06 -12.03
C ILE A 57 2.10 -4.43 -12.69
N PRO A 58 1.53 -5.48 -12.10
CA PRO A 58 1.68 -6.84 -12.63
C PRO A 58 0.82 -7.05 -13.89
N PRO A 59 1.18 -8.00 -14.76
CA PRO A 59 0.30 -8.47 -15.82
C PRO A 59 -1.02 -9.02 -15.23
N PRO A 60 -2.19 -8.77 -15.85
CA PRO A 60 -2.44 -8.10 -17.14
C PRO A 60 -2.66 -6.56 -17.05
N TYR A 61 -2.47 -5.95 -15.88
CA TYR A 61 -2.79 -4.53 -15.65
C TYR A 61 -1.79 -3.56 -16.28
N ASP A 62 -0.62 -4.07 -16.68
CA ASP A 62 0.42 -3.32 -17.38
C ASP A 62 -0.05 -2.77 -18.74
N LYS A 63 -0.92 -3.52 -19.42
CA LYS A 63 -1.51 -3.17 -20.73
C LYS A 63 -2.79 -2.35 -20.63
N MET A 64 -3.44 -2.33 -19.46
CA MET A 64 -4.69 -1.61 -19.26
C MET A 64 -4.47 -0.10 -19.08
N LYS A 65 -5.45 0.71 -19.53
CA LYS A 65 -5.43 2.16 -19.25
C LYS A 65 -5.63 2.40 -17.76
N ARG A 66 -4.71 3.14 -17.17
CA ARG A 66 -4.72 3.46 -15.74
C ARG A 66 -5.48 4.76 -15.52
N MET A 67 -6.33 4.77 -14.51
CA MET A 67 -7.10 5.93 -14.11
C MET A 67 -6.43 6.63 -12.93
N VAL A 68 -6.66 7.93 -12.82
CA VAL A 68 -6.13 8.77 -11.74
C VAL A 68 -7.33 9.41 -11.05
N ILE A 69 -7.28 9.51 -9.72
CA ILE A 69 -8.26 10.21 -8.91
C ILE A 69 -7.69 11.60 -8.59
N PRO A 70 -8.17 12.69 -9.22
CA PRO A 70 -7.60 14.02 -9.04
C PRO A 70 -7.57 14.46 -7.58
N ASP A 71 -8.63 14.12 -6.84
CA ASP A 71 -8.78 14.49 -5.44
C ASP A 71 -7.76 13.85 -4.50
N ALA A 72 -7.07 12.80 -4.93
CA ALA A 72 -6.03 12.12 -4.16
C ALA A 72 -4.61 12.52 -4.60
N LEU A 73 -4.46 13.41 -5.59
CA LEU A 73 -3.16 13.80 -6.11
C LEU A 73 -2.41 14.72 -5.15
N LYS A 74 -1.19 14.32 -4.79
CA LYS A 74 -0.29 15.10 -3.93
C LYS A 74 -0.03 16.52 -4.47
N VAL A 75 0.14 16.68 -5.78
CA VAL A 75 0.43 17.99 -6.39
C VAL A 75 -0.75 18.96 -6.28
N LEU A 76 -1.98 18.44 -6.25
CA LEU A 76 -3.19 19.26 -6.14
C LEU A 76 -3.58 19.50 -4.67
N ARG A 77 -3.30 18.55 -3.78
CA ARG A 77 -3.76 18.58 -2.38
C ARG A 77 -2.74 19.08 -1.36
N LEU A 78 -1.45 19.02 -1.67
CA LEU A 78 -0.39 19.44 -0.74
C LEU A 78 0.27 20.72 -1.24
N GLN A 79 0.31 21.75 -0.39
CA GLN A 79 0.99 23.00 -0.67
C GLN A 79 2.50 22.79 -0.93
N ALA A 80 3.06 23.59 -1.84
CA ALA A 80 4.48 23.59 -2.14
C ALA A 80 5.32 23.85 -0.86
N GLY A 81 6.46 23.17 -0.73
CA GLY A 81 7.34 23.27 0.44
C GLY A 81 7.03 22.29 1.58
N HIS A 82 5.84 21.69 1.64
CA HIS A 82 5.53 20.72 2.68
C HIS A 82 6.21 19.37 2.46
N LYS A 83 6.85 18.87 3.53
CA LYS A 83 7.50 17.55 3.55
C LYS A 83 6.46 16.43 3.48
N TYR A 84 6.76 15.39 2.70
CA TYR A 84 5.93 14.20 2.55
C TYR A 84 6.79 12.94 2.61
N CYS A 85 6.14 11.79 2.76
CA CYS A 85 6.81 10.50 2.82
C CYS A 85 6.31 9.61 1.68
N LEU A 86 7.20 8.83 1.08
CA LEU A 86 6.84 7.79 0.12
C LEU A 86 6.55 6.49 0.86
N LEU A 87 5.38 5.91 0.59
CA LEU A 87 4.95 4.67 1.26
C LEU A 87 5.94 3.52 1.04
N GLY A 88 6.54 3.43 -0.15
CA GLY A 88 7.57 2.43 -0.45
C GLY A 88 8.82 2.59 0.43
N ARG A 89 9.28 3.83 0.67
CA ARG A 89 10.43 4.11 1.53
C ARG A 89 10.13 3.80 3.00
N LEU A 90 8.94 4.20 3.47
CA LEU A 90 8.48 3.82 4.81
C LEU A 90 8.46 2.30 4.97
N SER A 91 7.97 1.58 3.96
CA SER A 91 7.85 0.12 3.98
C SER A 91 9.23 -0.54 4.05
N LEU A 92 10.21 -0.03 3.31
CA LEU A 92 11.62 -0.47 3.37
C LEU A 92 12.18 -0.32 4.80
N GLU A 93 12.03 0.87 5.40
CA GLU A 93 12.53 1.17 6.75
C GLU A 93 11.90 0.27 7.83
N VAL A 94 10.69 -0.25 7.58
CA VAL A 94 9.98 -1.13 8.53
C VAL A 94 10.10 -2.62 8.16
N GLY A 95 11.03 -2.98 7.27
CA GLY A 95 11.39 -4.37 6.98
C GLY A 95 10.62 -5.01 5.82
N TRP A 96 10.25 -4.25 4.79
CA TRP A 96 9.75 -4.82 3.54
C TRP A 96 10.90 -5.05 2.55
N ASN A 97 11.20 -6.33 2.28
CA ASN A 97 12.41 -6.74 1.55
C ASN A 97 12.30 -6.64 0.02
N HIS A 98 11.11 -6.50 -0.55
CA HIS A 98 10.92 -6.54 -2.00
C HIS A 98 10.99 -5.16 -2.68
N TYR A 99 11.48 -4.15 -1.97
CA TYR A 99 11.57 -2.78 -2.48
C TYR A 99 12.42 -2.70 -3.76
N ASP A 100 13.63 -3.25 -3.73
CA ASP A 100 14.56 -3.19 -4.86
C ASP A 100 14.11 -4.09 -6.01
N THR A 101 13.60 -5.29 -5.70
CA THR A 101 13.03 -6.20 -6.70
C THR A 101 11.91 -5.53 -7.50
N ILE A 102 10.95 -4.89 -6.81
CA ILE A 102 9.85 -4.20 -7.50
C ILE A 102 10.37 -3.01 -8.33
N ARG A 103 11.38 -2.29 -7.83
CA ARG A 103 11.99 -1.17 -8.56
C ARG A 103 12.63 -1.63 -9.88
N GLU A 104 13.33 -2.77 -9.87
CA GLU A 104 13.92 -3.35 -11.07
C GLU A 104 12.84 -3.81 -12.06
N LEU A 105 11.81 -4.52 -11.59
CA LEU A 105 10.70 -4.98 -12.43
C LEU A 105 9.94 -3.81 -13.07
N GLU A 106 9.71 -2.74 -12.32
CA GLU A 106 9.07 -1.52 -12.83
C GLU A 106 9.93 -0.80 -13.86
N LYS A 107 11.26 -0.85 -13.74
CA LYS A 107 12.19 -0.32 -14.76
C LYS A 107 12.05 -1.11 -16.06
N LYS A 108 12.16 -2.45 -16.00
CA LYS A 108 11.98 -3.34 -17.16
C LYS A 108 10.61 -3.14 -17.83
N ARG A 109 9.54 -2.97 -17.04
CA ARG A 109 8.20 -2.71 -17.57
C ARG A 109 8.08 -1.36 -18.28
N LYS A 110 8.77 -0.31 -17.79
CA LYS A 110 8.77 1.01 -18.45
C LYS A 110 9.54 0.97 -19.76
N GLU A 111 10.67 0.29 -19.80
CA GLU A 111 11.47 0.09 -21.03
C GLU A 111 10.64 -0.63 -22.10
N ARG A 112 9.95 -1.73 -21.75
CA ARG A 112 9.06 -2.46 -22.66
C ARG A 112 7.89 -1.62 -23.20
N ARG A 113 7.45 -0.58 -22.49
CA ARG A 113 6.34 0.29 -22.92
C ARG A 113 6.82 1.43 -23.82
N LEU A 114 8.10 1.79 -23.73
CA LEU A 114 8.72 2.84 -24.54
C LEU A 114 9.24 2.30 -25.87
N ALA A 115 9.67 1.04 -25.89
CA ALA A 115 9.91 0.27 -27.11
C ALA A 115 8.58 -0.09 -27.79
#